data_AF-A0A151BDA8-F1
#
_entry.id   AF-A0A151BDA8-F1
#
_cell.length_a   1.000
_cell.length_b   1.000
_cell.length_c   1.000
_cell.angle_alpha   90.00
_cell.angle_beta   90.00
_cell.angle_gamma   90.00
#
_symmetry.space_group_name_H-M   'P 1'
#
loop_
_entity.id
_entity.type
_entity.pdbx_description
1 polymer ?
#
loop_
_entity_poly.entity_id
_entity_poly.type
_entity_poly.pdbx_seq_one_letter_code
_entity_poly.pdbx_strand_id
1 'polypeptide(L)'
;MRNIVEALELVIPLLEEMVYDPIAVNPREFLEYLLGPTTTGDRTTLREILESRYLLIHELVEIDELKRRGIAIGRETVVSHPAEVYEAHLRAAEVEFSLAEMEGDRGWLGRRLRDAESWLQDPSLPPRLRPRVRDLIERFRQKKVGAHSDRPAAAE
;
A
#
# COMPACT_ATOMS: atom_id res chain seq x y z
N MET A 1 -14.52 -7.95 14.96
CA MET A 1 -13.37 -7.06 14.69
C MET A 1 -12.15 -7.87 15.03
N ARG A 2 -11.28 -8.15 14.05
CA ARG A 2 -10.03 -8.87 14.31
C ARG A 2 -9.15 -8.03 15.23
N ASN A 3 -8.41 -8.68 16.12
CA ASN A 3 -7.36 -7.96 16.83
C ASN A 3 -6.15 -7.76 15.87
N ILE A 4 -5.25 -6.83 16.21
CA ILE A 4 -4.14 -6.46 15.31
C ILE A 4 -3.20 -7.63 15.06
N VAL A 5 -2.95 -8.49 16.06
CA VAL A 5 -2.07 -9.66 15.92
C VAL A 5 -2.64 -10.61 14.87
N GLU A 6 -3.91 -11.01 15.04
CA GLU A 6 -4.62 -11.88 14.10
C GLU A 6 -4.66 -11.27 12.69
N ALA A 7 -4.83 -9.95 12.59
CA ALA A 7 -4.86 -9.27 11.30
C ALA A 7 -3.51 -9.38 10.59
N LEU A 8 -2.40 -9.12 11.30
CA LEU A 8 -1.05 -9.20 10.77
C LEU A 8 -0.68 -10.64 10.37
N GLU A 9 -1.00 -11.62 11.20
CA GLU A 9 -0.76 -13.05 10.92
C GLU A 9 -1.44 -13.52 9.62
N LEU A 10 -2.58 -12.92 9.25
CA LEU A 10 -3.29 -13.27 8.02
C LEU A 10 -2.68 -12.70 6.74
N VAL A 11 -1.95 -11.59 6.82
CA VAL A 11 -1.41 -10.92 5.62
C VAL A 11 0.06 -11.20 5.37
N ILE A 12 0.81 -11.61 6.38
CA ILE A 12 2.23 -11.99 6.23
C ILE A 12 2.42 -13.07 5.14
N PRO A 13 1.64 -14.16 5.09
CA PRO A 13 1.79 -15.16 4.03
C PRO A 13 1.53 -14.60 2.62
N LEU A 14 0.63 -13.63 2.49
CA LEU A 14 0.35 -12.98 1.20
C LEU A 14 1.54 -12.14 0.74
N LEU A 15 2.25 -11.48 1.66
CA LEU A 15 3.48 -10.76 1.34
C LEU A 15 4.57 -11.73 0.84
N GLU A 16 4.70 -12.89 1.47
CA GLU A 16 5.66 -13.92 1.05
C GLU A 16 5.35 -14.45 -0.36
N GLU A 17 4.07 -14.69 -0.69
CA GLU A 17 3.63 -15.07 -2.04
C GLU A 17 4.01 -14.02 -3.09
N MET A 18 4.00 -12.75 -2.69
CA MET A 18 4.40 -11.62 -3.52
C MET A 18 5.92 -11.41 -3.57
N VAL A 19 6.71 -12.31 -2.97
CA VAL A 19 8.16 -12.21 -2.84
C VAL A 19 8.57 -10.92 -2.10
N TYR A 20 7.73 -10.49 -1.17
CA TYR A 20 8.02 -9.46 -0.20
C TYR A 20 8.35 -10.13 1.13
N ASP A 21 9.54 -9.88 1.66
CA ASP A 21 10.01 -10.48 2.93
C ASP A 21 9.87 -9.44 4.05
N PRO A 22 8.73 -9.34 4.76
CA PRO A 22 8.52 -8.30 5.76
C PRO A 22 9.40 -8.49 6.99
N ILE A 23 9.97 -7.41 7.52
CA ILE A 23 10.59 -7.46 8.84
C ILE A 23 9.50 -7.50 9.92
N ALA A 24 9.88 -7.97 11.11
CA ALA A 24 8.97 -7.99 12.25
C ALA A 24 8.47 -6.58 12.60
N VAL A 25 7.16 -6.38 12.47
CA VAL A 25 6.45 -5.19 12.94
C VAL A 25 5.75 -5.51 14.26
N ASN A 26 6.00 -4.70 15.29
CA ASN A 26 5.35 -4.90 16.57
C ASN A 26 3.88 -4.41 16.47
N PRO A 27 2.88 -5.21 16.92
CA PRO A 27 1.47 -4.80 16.89
C PRO A 27 1.18 -3.47 17.59
N ARG A 28 1.96 -3.13 18.62
CA ARG A 28 1.86 -1.84 19.31
C ARG A 28 2.41 -0.69 18.46
N GLU A 29 3.55 -0.86 17.81
CA GLU A 29 4.11 0.13 16.87
C GLU A 29 3.11 0.39 15.74
N PHE A 30 2.52 -0.69 15.21
CA PHE A 30 1.48 -0.61 14.18
C PHE A 30 0.28 0.22 14.64
N LEU A 31 -0.25 -0.06 15.83
CA LEU A 31 -1.36 0.71 16.39
C LEU A 31 -0.98 2.18 16.64
N GLU A 32 0.20 2.43 17.20
CA GLU A 32 0.66 3.79 17.49
C GLU A 32 0.83 4.61 16.20
N TYR A 33 1.37 4.01 15.14
CA TYR A 33 1.46 4.62 13.81
C TYR A 33 0.09 5.02 13.27
N LEU A 34 -0.87 4.08 13.24
CA LEU A 34 -2.21 4.31 12.70
C LEU A 34 -3.05 5.32 13.50
N LEU A 35 -2.76 5.50 14.78
CA LEU A 35 -3.42 6.49 15.63
C LEU A 35 -2.69 7.83 15.68
N GLY A 36 -1.56 7.96 14.98
CA GLY A 36 -0.77 9.17 14.88
C GLY A 36 -1.46 10.28 14.09
N PRO A 37 -1.05 11.55 14.28
CA PRO A 37 -1.47 12.63 13.40
C PRO A 37 -0.97 12.40 11.96
N THR A 38 -1.79 12.76 10.97
CA THR A 38 -1.41 12.76 9.55
C THR A 38 -1.26 14.19 9.01
N THR A 39 -0.46 14.36 7.96
CA THR A 39 -0.27 15.67 7.29
C THR A 39 -1.35 15.98 6.26
N THR A 40 -2.08 14.96 5.81
CA THR A 40 -3.05 14.99 4.70
C THR A 40 -4.51 14.94 5.17
N GLY A 41 -4.75 14.69 6.46
CA GLY A 41 -6.11 14.58 7.01
C GLY A 41 -6.86 13.34 6.50
N ASP A 42 -6.13 12.27 6.19
CA ASP A 42 -6.71 11.01 5.74
C ASP A 42 -7.83 10.51 6.66
N ARG A 43 -8.88 9.98 6.03
CA ARG A 43 -10.14 9.59 6.71
C ARG A 43 -10.27 8.09 6.95
N THR A 44 -9.28 7.30 6.51
CA THR A 44 -9.32 5.84 6.66
C THR A 44 -9.26 5.47 8.14
N THR A 45 -10.27 4.77 8.61
CA THR A 45 -10.38 4.35 10.01
C THR A 45 -9.60 3.07 10.27
N LEU A 46 -9.14 2.88 11.51
CA LEU A 46 -8.51 1.62 11.96
C LEU A 46 -9.39 0.40 11.64
N ARG A 47 -10.72 0.54 11.75
CA ARG A 47 -11.66 -0.53 11.40
C ARG A 47 -11.55 -0.91 9.92
N GLU A 48 -11.60 0.07 9.02
CA GLU A 48 -11.50 -0.16 7.58
C GLU A 48 -10.17 -0.84 7.21
N ILE A 49 -9.08 -0.45 7.87
CA ILE A 49 -7.76 -1.07 7.71
C ILE A 49 -7.81 -2.55 8.13
N LEU A 50 -8.30 -2.86 9.34
CA LEU A 50 -8.33 -4.24 9.86
C LEU A 50 -9.33 -5.16 9.13
N GLU A 51 -10.32 -4.58 8.44
CA GLU A 51 -11.32 -5.30 7.65
C GLU A 51 -10.88 -5.49 6.18
N SER A 52 -9.93 -4.71 5.67
CA SER A 52 -9.39 -4.80 4.31
C SER A 52 -7.98 -5.36 4.27
N ARG A 53 -7.80 -6.53 3.65
CA ARG A 53 -6.46 -7.13 3.45
C ARG A 53 -5.51 -6.19 2.67
N TYR A 54 -6.05 -5.44 1.71
CA TYR A 54 -5.26 -4.52 0.89
C TYR A 54 -4.76 -3.32 1.69
N LEU A 55 -5.62 -2.71 2.49
CA LEU A 55 -5.22 -1.60 3.36
C LEU A 55 -4.28 -2.08 4.46
N LEU A 56 -4.55 -3.23 5.04
CA LEU A 56 -3.67 -3.80 6.06
C LEU A 56 -2.25 -4.06 5.53
N ILE A 57 -2.14 -4.61 4.32
CA ILE A 57 -0.87 -4.79 3.62
C ILE A 57 -0.21 -3.45 3.31
N HIS A 58 -0.97 -2.47 2.86
CA HIS A 58 -0.47 -1.13 2.59
C HIS A 58 0.22 -0.55 3.82
N GLU A 59 -0.48 -0.48 4.95
CA GLU A 59 0.04 0.09 6.19
C GLU A 59 1.24 -0.72 6.73
N LEU A 60 1.18 -2.05 6.61
CA LEU A 60 2.26 -2.92 7.06
C LEU A 60 3.54 -2.69 6.25
N VAL A 61 3.42 -2.61 4.92
CA VAL A 61 4.56 -2.35 4.02
C VAL A 61 5.11 -0.93 4.24
N GLU A 62 4.25 0.06 4.46
CA GLU A 62 4.69 1.42 4.75
C GLU A 62 5.55 1.46 6.02
N ILE A 63 5.09 0.84 7.10
CA ILE A 63 5.83 0.73 8.36
C ILE A 63 7.14 -0.07 8.16
N ASP A 64 7.10 -1.18 7.44
CA ASP A 64 8.28 -2.00 7.14
C ASP A 64 9.37 -1.20 6.41
N GLU A 65 9.00 -0.47 5.37
CA GLU A 65 9.91 0.37 4.57
C GLU A 65 10.53 1.49 5.40
N LEU A 66 9.77 2.11 6.30
CA LEU A 66 10.29 3.11 7.25
C LEU A 66 11.31 2.48 8.19
N LYS A 67 11.02 1.30 8.75
CA LYS A 67 11.96 0.60 9.64
C LYS A 67 13.24 0.17 8.91
N ARG A 68 13.16 -0.28 7.65
CA ARG A 68 14.36 -0.60 6.83
C ARG A 68 15.28 0.60 6.64
N ARG A 69 14.74 1.81 6.71
CA ARG A 69 15.49 3.07 6.64
C ARG A 69 16.04 3.51 8.01
N GLY A 70 15.83 2.73 9.06
CA GLY A 70 16.25 3.05 10.42
C GLY A 70 15.35 4.03 11.14
N ILE A 71 14.12 4.27 10.65
CA ILE A 71 13.16 5.18 11.27
C ILE A 71 12.40 4.45 12.37
N ALA A 72 12.37 5.03 13.56
CA ALA A 72 11.57 4.53 14.67
C ALA A 72 10.07 4.78 14.43
N ILE A 73 9.26 3.78 14.72
CA ILE A 73 7.82 3.80 14.49
C ILE A 73 7.10 4.17 15.77
N GLY A 74 6.21 5.16 15.68
CA GLY A 74 5.36 5.62 16.75
C GLY A 74 4.36 6.65 16.24
N ARG A 75 3.64 7.28 17.17
CA ARG A 75 2.55 8.21 16.84
C ARG A 75 3.00 9.39 15.96
N GLU A 76 4.17 9.95 16.24
CA GLU A 76 4.64 11.15 15.56
C GLU A 76 5.42 10.86 14.26
N THR A 77 5.54 9.60 13.85
CA THR A 77 6.39 9.21 12.71
C THR A 77 6.00 9.93 11.43
N VAL A 78 4.70 10.00 11.12
CA VAL A 78 4.17 10.64 9.89
C VAL A 78 4.55 12.11 9.81
N VAL A 79 4.34 12.87 10.88
CA VAL A 79 4.63 14.31 10.92
C VAL A 79 6.13 14.62 11.05
N SER A 80 6.90 13.69 11.63
CA SER A 80 8.35 13.87 11.83
C SER A 80 9.17 13.52 10.59
N HIS A 81 8.66 12.62 9.73
CA HIS A 81 9.36 12.11 8.55
C HIS A 81 8.47 12.13 7.29
N PRO A 82 7.84 13.28 6.94
CA PRO A 82 6.81 13.30 5.90
C PRO A 82 7.34 12.89 4.52
N ALA A 83 8.60 13.21 4.21
CA ALA A 83 9.18 12.87 2.91
C ALA A 83 9.44 11.36 2.78
N GLU A 84 9.93 10.73 3.84
CA GLU A 84 10.19 9.29 3.91
C GLU A 84 8.88 8.50 3.94
N VAL A 85 7.85 9.03 4.61
CA VAL A 85 6.49 8.47 4.62
C VAL A 85 5.92 8.47 3.21
N TYR A 86 6.03 9.56 2.43
CA TYR A 86 5.62 9.51 1.02
C TYR A 86 6.37 8.44 0.21
N GLU A 87 7.67 8.26 0.45
CA GLU A 87 8.44 7.24 -0.28
C GLU A 87 8.02 5.81 0.07
N ALA A 88 7.75 5.56 1.36
CA ALA A 88 7.24 4.31 1.88
C ALA A 88 5.80 4.04 1.38
N HIS A 89 4.93 5.06 1.41
CA HIS A 89 3.57 5.02 0.88
C HIS A 89 3.54 4.62 -0.60
N LEU A 90 4.44 5.16 -1.44
CA LEU A 90 4.52 4.75 -2.84
C LEU A 90 4.95 3.29 -3.02
N ARG A 91 5.78 2.77 -2.12
CA ARG A 91 6.16 1.37 -2.13
C ARG A 91 5.02 0.47 -1.64
N ALA A 92 4.33 0.87 -0.59
CA ALA A 92 3.12 0.23 -0.09
C ALA A 92 2.02 0.15 -1.16
N ALA A 93 1.76 1.25 -1.85
CA ALA A 93 0.82 1.31 -2.96
C ALA A 93 1.19 0.33 -4.10
N GLU A 94 2.48 0.22 -4.45
CA GLU A 94 2.93 -0.73 -5.47
C GLU A 94 2.63 -2.19 -5.09
N VAL A 95 2.87 -2.55 -3.83
CA VAL A 95 2.55 -3.90 -3.31
C VAL A 95 1.04 -4.10 -3.27
N GLU A 96 0.29 -3.16 -2.69
CA GLU A 96 -1.17 -3.19 -2.66
C GLU A 96 -1.78 -3.40 -4.07
N PHE A 97 -1.30 -2.66 -5.06
CA PHE A 97 -1.81 -2.73 -6.43
C PHE A 97 -1.44 -4.04 -7.12
N SER A 98 -0.24 -4.56 -6.84
CA SER A 98 0.20 -5.87 -7.33
C SER A 98 -0.68 -6.99 -6.78
N LEU A 99 -1.07 -6.92 -5.50
CA LEU A 99 -1.97 -7.91 -4.90
C LEU A 99 -3.36 -7.84 -5.51
N ALA A 100 -3.93 -6.63 -5.62
CA ALA A 100 -5.24 -6.45 -6.24
C ALA A 100 -5.26 -6.90 -7.70
N GLU A 101 -4.16 -6.71 -8.44
CA GLU A 101 -3.99 -7.26 -9.79
C GLU A 101 -3.93 -8.79 -9.80
N MET A 102 -3.11 -9.40 -8.93
CA MET A 102 -2.98 -10.86 -8.81
C MET A 102 -4.31 -11.54 -8.47
N GLU A 103 -5.10 -10.93 -7.59
CA GLU A 103 -6.43 -11.43 -7.19
C GLU A 103 -7.53 -11.06 -8.21
N GLY A 104 -7.22 -10.25 -9.22
CA GLY A 104 -8.18 -9.80 -10.23
C GLY A 104 -9.23 -8.81 -9.71
N ASP A 105 -9.02 -8.17 -8.56
CA ASP A 105 -9.92 -7.15 -8.01
C ASP A 105 -9.75 -5.80 -8.73
N ARG A 106 -10.34 -5.74 -9.92
CA ARG A 106 -10.36 -4.54 -10.77
C ARG A 106 -11.11 -3.38 -10.12
N GLY A 107 -12.04 -3.66 -9.20
CA GLY A 107 -12.82 -2.66 -8.50
C GLY A 107 -11.97 -1.91 -7.48
N TRP A 108 -11.21 -2.66 -6.67
CA TRP A 108 -10.24 -2.12 -5.74
C TRP A 108 -9.14 -1.36 -6.45
N LEU A 109 -8.45 -2.00 -7.39
CA LEU A 109 -7.35 -1.39 -8.16
C LEU A 109 -7.82 -0.11 -8.87
N GLY A 110 -9.01 -0.13 -9.47
CA GLY A 110 -9.58 1.04 -10.14
C GLY A 110 -9.85 2.21 -9.19
N ARG A 111 -10.30 1.97 -7.95
CA ARG A 111 -10.46 3.03 -6.93
C ARG A 111 -9.11 3.60 -6.54
N ARG A 112 -8.16 2.74 -6.19
CA ARG A 112 -6.85 3.17 -5.68
C ARG A 112 -5.98 3.87 -6.72
N LEU A 113 -6.13 3.54 -8.00
CA LEU A 113 -5.49 4.30 -9.08
C LEU A 113 -6.03 5.72 -9.22
N ARG A 114 -7.31 5.98 -8.86
CA ARG A 114 -7.84 7.35 -8.81
C ARG A 114 -7.32 8.11 -7.60
N ASP A 115 -7.17 7.43 -6.46
CA ASP A 115 -6.50 8.01 -5.30
C ASP A 115 -5.06 8.39 -5.68
N ALA A 116 -4.34 7.50 -6.37
CA ALA A 116 -2.99 7.77 -6.87
C ALA A 116 -2.88 8.99 -7.80
N GLU A 117 -3.87 9.20 -8.68
CA GLU A 117 -3.93 10.40 -9.50
C GLU A 117 -4.08 11.67 -8.66
N SER A 118 -4.86 11.61 -7.58
CA SER A 118 -5.05 12.76 -6.69
C SER A 118 -3.77 13.17 -5.98
N TRP A 119 -2.84 12.23 -5.71
CA TRP A 119 -1.54 12.52 -5.10
C TRP A 119 -0.70 13.48 -5.95
N LEU A 120 -0.86 13.49 -7.29
CA LEU A 120 -0.15 14.44 -8.15
C LEU A 120 -0.58 15.91 -7.93
N GLN A 121 -1.75 16.11 -7.33
CA GLN A 121 -2.27 17.42 -6.94
C GLN A 121 -1.95 17.78 -5.49
N ASP A 122 -1.37 16.86 -4.72
CA ASP A 122 -0.98 17.10 -3.34
C ASP A 122 0.22 18.07 -3.29
N PRO A 123 0.10 19.23 -2.61
CA PRO A 123 1.19 20.18 -2.47
C PRO A 123 2.35 19.64 -1.63
N SER A 124 2.10 18.66 -0.77
CA SER A 124 3.09 18.05 0.12
C SER A 124 3.87 16.93 -0.56
N LEU A 125 3.43 16.45 -1.73
CA LEU A 125 4.15 15.42 -2.50
C LEU A 125 5.55 15.93 -2.90
N PRO A 126 6.64 15.29 -2.45
CA PRO A 126 7.99 15.68 -2.84
C PRO A 126 8.15 15.71 -4.37
N PRO A 127 8.66 16.81 -4.98
CA PRO A 127 8.72 16.95 -6.43
C PRO A 127 9.45 15.81 -7.14
N ARG A 128 10.50 15.27 -6.50
CA ARG A 128 11.28 14.13 -7.00
C ARG A 128 10.47 12.84 -7.17
N LEU A 129 9.34 12.70 -6.48
CA LEU A 129 8.49 11.49 -6.51
C LEU A 129 7.38 11.57 -7.55
N ARG A 130 7.09 12.76 -8.10
CA ARG A 130 6.04 12.93 -9.13
C ARG A 130 6.23 12.02 -10.35
N PRO A 131 7.45 11.81 -10.90
CA PRO A 131 7.66 10.83 -11.96
C PRO A 131 7.28 9.41 -11.53
N ARG A 132 7.73 8.97 -10.35
CA ARG A 132 7.44 7.63 -9.81
C ARG A 132 5.94 7.38 -9.63
N VAL A 133 5.17 8.38 -9.21
CA VAL A 133 3.70 8.29 -9.14
C VAL A 133 3.08 8.06 -10.52
N ARG A 134 3.54 8.79 -11.55
CA ARG A 134 3.06 8.61 -12.92
C ARG A 134 3.39 7.22 -13.44
N ASP A 135 4.63 6.77 -13.26
CA ASP A 135 5.07 5.44 -13.69
C ASP A 135 4.25 4.33 -13.02
N LEU A 136 3.93 4.49 -11.73
CA LEU A 136 3.07 3.56 -10.99
C LEU A 136 1.66 3.48 -11.62
N ILE A 137 1.03 4.64 -11.85
CA ILE A 137 -0.31 4.73 -12.44
C ILE A 137 -0.31 4.12 -13.85
N GLU A 138 0.67 4.46 -14.67
CA GLU A 138 0.79 3.99 -16.05
C GLU A 138 0.98 2.47 -16.10
N ARG A 139 1.87 1.91 -15.28
CA ARG A 139 2.13 0.47 -15.22
C ARG A 139 0.85 -0.34 -15.00
N PHE A 140 0.06 0.02 -13.98
CA PHE A 140 -1.17 -0.72 -13.64
C PHE A 140 -2.35 -0.38 -14.56
N ARG A 141 -2.28 0.71 -15.34
CA ARG A 141 -3.23 1.00 -16.41
C ARG A 141 -2.90 0.29 -17.72
N GLN A 142 -1.63 0.15 -18.08
CA GLN A 142 -1.22 -0.49 -19.33
C GLN A 142 -1.31 -2.01 -19.24
N LYS A 143 -1.07 -2.60 -18.07
CA LYS A 143 -1.36 -4.02 -17.83
C LYS A 143 -2.84 -4.39 -18.05
N LYS A 144 -3.75 -3.41 -17.99
CA LYS A 144 -5.16 -3.53 -18.40
C LYS A 144 -5.34 -3.89 -19.89
N VAL A 145 -4.32 -3.67 -20.73
CA VAL A 145 -4.33 -3.89 -22.19
C VAL A 145 -3.68 -5.25 -22.57
N GLY A 146 -2.88 -5.87 -21.68
CA GLY A 146 -2.16 -7.12 -21.98
C GLY A 146 -2.85 -8.42 -21.54
N ALA A 147 -3.96 -8.37 -20.80
CA ALA A 147 -4.61 -9.56 -20.23
C ALA A 147 -5.80 -10.09 -21.05
N HIS A 148 -5.76 -9.99 -22.39
CA HIS A 148 -6.75 -10.59 -23.31
C HIS A 148 -6.12 -11.14 -24.61
N SER A 149 -5.01 -11.86 -24.49
CA SER A 149 -4.50 -12.84 -25.46
C SER A 149 -3.46 -13.65 -24.68
N ASP A 150 -3.77 -14.83 -24.15
CA ASP A 150 -3.94 -16.04 -24.93
C ASP A 150 -4.85 -17.03 -24.21
N ARG A 151 -6.02 -17.30 -24.79
CA ARG A 151 -6.67 -18.60 -24.62
C ARG A 151 -6.81 -19.14 -26.04
N PRO A 152 -6.08 -20.18 -26.44
CA PRO A 152 -6.39 -20.82 -27.71
C PRO A 152 -7.81 -21.38 -27.58
N ALA A 153 -8.66 -20.96 -28.52
CA ALA A 153 -9.98 -21.54 -28.70
C ALA A 153 -9.85 -23.06 -28.83
N ALA A 154 -10.80 -23.77 -28.24
CA ALA A 154 -10.93 -25.21 -28.35
C ALA A 154 -10.87 -25.64 -29.83
N ALA A 155 -10.11 -26.70 -30.10
CA ALA A 155 -10.29 -27.50 -31.30
C ALA A 155 -11.12 -28.74 -30.92
N GLU A 156 -12.11 -28.99 -31.76
CA GLU A 156 -13.21 -29.97 -31.68
C GLU A 156 -12.75 -31.43 -31.61
#